data_AF-A0A3C0YYN5-F1
#
_entry.id   AF-A0A3C0YYN5-F1
#
_cell.length_a   1.000
_cell.length_b   1.000
_cell.length_c   1.000
_cell.angle_alpha   90.00
_cell.angle_beta   90.00
_cell.angle_gamma   90.00
#
_symmetry.space_group_name_H-M   'P 1'
#
loop_
_entity.id
_entity.type
_entity.pdbx_description
1 polymer ?
#
loop_
_entity_poly.entity_id
_entity_poly.type
_entity_poly.pdbx_seq_one_letter_code
_entity_poly.pdbx_strand_id
1 'polypeptide(L)' 'MTELTNEDIKALARAVGLDIQDPDLTEVGYSLNAMLEAIDALDPPGVNAVEPIAVITPDSEVRS' A
#
# COMPACT_ATOMS: atom_id res chain seq x y z
N MET A 1 -2.37 -6.13 11.44
CA MET A 1 -1.53 -6.57 10.29
C MET A 1 -0.06 -6.75 10.71
N THR A 2 0.74 -7.55 9.97
CA THR A 2 2.20 -7.69 10.21
C THR A 2 2.96 -6.50 9.66
N GLU A 3 4.00 -6.07 10.37
CA GLU A 3 4.88 -4.97 9.97
C GLU A 3 5.67 -5.30 8.68
N LEU A 4 5.83 -4.31 7.79
CA LEU A 4 6.59 -4.46 6.54
C LEU A 4 8.09 -4.45 6.81
N THR A 5 8.81 -5.35 6.14
CA THR A 5 10.28 -5.37 6.13
C THR A 5 10.85 -4.41 5.09
N ASN A 6 12.15 -4.13 5.18
CA ASN A 6 12.86 -3.34 4.18
C ASN A 6 12.80 -3.94 2.76
N GLU A 7 12.71 -5.27 2.64
CA GLU A 7 12.55 -5.93 1.34
C GLU A 7 11.14 -5.70 0.78
N ASP A 8 10.11 -5.76 1.63
CA ASP A 8 8.73 -5.48 1.24
C ASP A 8 8.57 -4.03 0.78
N ILE A 9 9.16 -3.07 1.51
CA ILE A 9 9.13 -1.64 1.16
C ILE A 9 9.83 -1.40 -0.19
N LYS A 10 10.98 -2.03 -0.43
CA LYS A 10 11.68 -1.96 -1.73
C LYS A 10 10.85 -2.56 -2.87
N ALA A 11 10.17 -3.67 -2.63
CA ALA A 11 9.29 -4.29 -3.62
C ALA A 11 8.09 -3.38 -3.96
N LEU A 12 7.44 -2.80 -2.95
CA LEU A 12 6.33 -1.86 -3.12
C LEU A 12 6.75 -0.60 -3.87
N ALA A 13 7.91 -0.04 -3.53
CA ALA A 13 8.47 1.11 -4.26
C ALA A 13 8.65 0.81 -5.74
N ARG A 14 9.25 -0.33 -6.07
CA ARG A 14 9.44 -0.76 -7.47
C ARG A 14 8.13 -0.97 -8.22
N ALA A 15 7.09 -1.45 -7.54
CA ALA A 15 5.77 -1.65 -8.14
C ALA A 15 5.15 -0.34 -8.64
N VAL A 16 5.50 0.79 -8.01
CA VAL A 16 5.09 2.15 -8.44
C VAL A 16 6.18 2.90 -9.21
N GLY A 17 7.24 2.22 -9.63
CA GLY A 17 8.34 2.81 -10.41
C GLY A 17 9.27 3.72 -9.61
N LEU A 18 9.28 3.61 -8.28
CA LEU A 18 10.19 4.33 -7.40
C LEU A 18 11.37 3.44 -6.98
N ASP A 19 12.55 4.04 -6.84
CA ASP A 19 13.74 3.37 -6.32
C ASP A 19 14.23 4.10 -5.05
N ILE A 20 13.82 3.59 -3.90
CA ILE A 20 14.13 4.18 -2.60
C ILE A 20 15.50 3.68 -2.14
N GLN A 21 16.43 4.61 -1.94
CA GLN A 21 17.77 4.32 -1.45
C GLN A 21 17.82 4.38 0.08
N ASP A 22 18.85 3.78 0.67
CA ASP A 22 19.25 4.10 2.03
C ASP A 22 19.89 5.52 2.02
N PRO A 23 19.54 6.44 2.95
CA PRO A 23 18.91 6.21 4.26
C PRO A 23 17.38 6.33 4.32
N ASP A 24 16.72 6.78 3.24
CA ASP A 24 15.29 7.12 3.23
C ASP A 24 14.38 5.92 3.50
N LEU A 25 14.87 4.71 3.22
CA LEU A 25 14.14 3.46 3.41
C LEU A 25 13.60 3.27 4.83
N THR A 26 14.36 3.68 5.85
CA THR A 26 13.95 3.52 7.25
C THR A 26 12.79 4.44 7.59
N GLU A 27 12.82 5.69 7.13
CA GLU A 27 11.76 6.67 7.39
C GLU A 27 10.47 6.30 6.65
N VAL A 28 10.59 5.86 5.39
CA VAL A 28 9.47 5.36 4.61
C VAL A 28 8.85 4.13 5.30
N GLY A 29 9.67 3.22 5.83
CA GLY A 29 9.20 2.07 6.59
C GLY A 29 8.39 2.46 7.81
N TYR A 30 8.88 3.39 8.63
CA TYR A 30 8.12 3.90 9.77
C TYR A 30 6.79 4.52 9.36
N SER A 31 6.78 5.32 8.30
CA SER A 31 5.56 5.97 7.81
C SER A 31 4.53 4.94 7.35
N LEU A 32 4.94 3.96 6.54
CA LEU A 32 4.05 2.93 6.01
C LEU A 32 3.52 2.02 7.13
N ASN A 33 4.36 1.60 8.06
CA ASN A 33 3.95 0.74 9.17
C ASN A 33 2.98 1.46 10.12
N ALA A 34 3.18 2.76 10.38
CA ALA A 34 2.22 3.56 11.16
C ALA A 34 0.86 3.71 10.45
N MET A 35 0.87 3.87 9.11
CA MET A 35 -0.38 3.90 8.34
C MET A 35 -1.11 2.55 8.38
N LEU A 36 -0.39 1.43 8.27
CA LEU A 36 -0.96 0.09 8.37
C LEU A 36 -1.60 -0.16 9.73
N GLU A 37 -0.94 0.25 10.81
CA GLU A 37 -1.50 0.17 12.17
C GLU A 37 -2.78 1.01 12.31
N ALA A 38 -2.79 2.23 11.76
CA ALA A 38 -3.97 3.08 11.78
C ALA A 38 -5.14 2.47 10.98
N ILE A 39 -4.86 1.80 9.86
CA ILE A 39 -5.88 1.11 9.05
C ILE A 39 -6.39 -0.14 9.75
N ASP A 40 -5.53 -0.92 10.39
CA ASP A 40 -5.91 -2.14 11.14
C ASP A 40 -6.87 -1.82 12.30
N ALA A 41 -6.78 -0.61 12.84
CA ALA A 41 -7.70 -0.10 13.86
C ALA A 41 -9.07 0.35 13.31
N LEU A 42 -9.26 0.42 11.99
CA LEU A 42 -10.54 0.78 11.37
C LEU A 42 -11.47 -0.43 11.30
N ASP A 43 -12.61 -0.35 12.00
CA ASP A 43 -13.73 -1.29 11.88
C ASP A 43 -15.02 -0.54 11.48
N PRO A 44 -15.13 -0.08 10.21
CA PRO A 44 -16.31 0.64 9.77
C PRO A 44 -17.52 -0.31 9.69
N PRO A 45 -18.66 0.03 10.33
CA PRO A 45 -19.83 -0.82 10.33
C PRO A 45 -20.38 -0.98 8.91
N GLY A 46 -20.73 -2.21 8.54
CA GLY A 46 -21.35 -2.52 7.25
C GLY A 46 -20.37 -2.71 6.08
N VAL A 47 -19.05 -2.73 6.32
CA VAL A 47 -18.05 -2.97 5.25
C VAL A 47 -18.25 -4.32 4.56
N ASN A 48 -18.67 -5.34 5.32
CA ASN A 48 -18.97 -6.69 4.81
C ASN A 48 -20.36 -6.80 4.16
N ALA A 49 -21.17 -5.74 4.19
CA ALA A 49 -22.53 -5.74 3.66
C ALA A 49 -22.62 -5.15 2.24
N VAL A 50 -21.51 -4.66 1.69
CA VAL A 50 -21.43 -4.04 0.36
C VAL A 50 -20.41 -4.76 -0.50
N GLU A 51 -20.70 -4.91 -1.79
CA GLU A 51 -19.73 -5.44 -2.73
C GLU A 51 -18.65 -4.39 -3.04
N PRO A 52 -17.36 -4.78 -3.13
CA PRO A 52 -16.29 -3.86 -3.48
C PRO A 52 -16.46 -3.37 -4.92
N ILE A 53 -16.35 -2.06 -5.11
CA ILE A 53 -16.37 -1.45 -6.44
C ILE A 53 -15.03 -1.71 -7.12
N ALA A 54 -15.05 -2.21 -8.35
CA ALA A 54 -13.83 -2.38 -9.14
C ALA A 54 -13.17 -1.02 -9.41
N VAL A 55 -11.88 -0.90 -9.07
CA VAL A 55 -11.08 0.27 -9.40
C VAL A 55 -10.62 0.13 -10.85
N ILE A 56 -11.18 0.95 -11.75
CA ILE A 56 -10.69 1.06 -13.14
C ILE A 56 -9.57 2.11 -13.13
N THR A 57 -8.32 1.69 -13.33
CA THR A 57 -7.21 2.62 -13.52
C THR A 57 -7.18 3.07 -14.98
N PRO A 58 -6.99 4.37 -15.27
CA PRO A 58 -6.99 4.88 -16.64
C PRO A 58 -5.88 4.28 -17.54
N ASP A 59 -4.81 3.70 -16.95
CA ASP A 59 -3.75 3.00 -17.68
C ASP A 59 -4.11 1.56 -18.09
N SER A 60 -5.27 1.04 -17.66
CA SER A 60 -5.74 -0.30 -18.04
C SER A 60 -6.54 -0.33 -19.34
N GLU A 61 -6.95 0.84 -19.86
CA GLU A 61 -7.49 0.99 -21.20
C GLU A 61 -6.37 1.47 -22.15
N VAL A 62 -6.30 0.93 -23.36
CA VAL A 62 -5.28 1.19 -24.41
C VAL A 62 -3.98 0.36 -24.31
N ARG A 63 -4.10 -0.96 -24.19
CA ARG A 63 -3.21 -1.90 -24.93
C ARG A 63 -3.95 -3.18 -25.36
N SER A 64 -4.81 -3.05 -26.37
CA SER A 64 -5.06 -4.06 -27.43
C SER A 64 -6.07 -3.53 -28.44
#